data_AF-A0A9E4DTD1-F1
#
_entry.id   AF-A0A9E4DTD1-F1
#
_cell.length_a   1.000
_cell.length_b   1.000
_cell.length_c   1.000
_cell.angle_alpha   90.00
_cell.angle_beta   90.00
_cell.angle_gamma   90.00
#
_symmetry.space_group_name_H-M   'P 1'
#
loop_
_entity.id
_entity.type
_entity.pdbx_description
1 polymer ?
#
loop_
_entity_poly.entity_id
_entity_poly.type
_entity_poly.pdbx_seq_one_letter_code
_entity_poly.pdbx_strand_id
1 'polypeptide(L)'
;MGIGERAEGLELRLRRASDKSAENLRREIERELAAVLEARDSEWRSGLGIDEYGDPGSRRLQPGQLDAWLRLDEDTATQHAGEAEIEAKNRAYEERNRVVALLAALFPSSLERDPAEPLDEWSWVVLIELPAGQVSWHFNADLLPLFDHVPRHAGRNWDGHTTEQKYERVRQTIEKLRRTPR
;
A
#
# COMPACT_ATOMS: atom_id res chain seq x y z
N MET A 1 -7.78 -24.08 -25.12
CA MET A 1 -7.75 -23.31 -23.85
C MET A 1 -6.41 -22.63 -23.79
N GLY A 2 -6.40 -21.31 -24.05
CA GLY A 2 -5.20 -20.52 -24.30
C GLY A 2 -4.34 -20.38 -23.04
N ILE A 3 -3.04 -20.17 -23.21
CA ILE A 3 -2.08 -20.00 -22.11
C ILE A 3 -2.48 -18.80 -21.22
N GLY A 4 -3.07 -17.75 -21.82
CA GLY A 4 -3.59 -16.58 -21.11
C GLY A 4 -4.77 -16.85 -20.17
N GLU A 5 -5.72 -17.71 -20.55
CA GLU A 5 -6.88 -18.06 -19.70
C GLU A 5 -6.48 -18.84 -18.44
N ARG A 6 -5.33 -19.53 -18.48
CA ARG A 6 -4.81 -20.27 -17.32
C ARG A 6 -4.11 -19.35 -16.32
N ALA A 7 -3.50 -18.25 -16.78
CA ALA A 7 -2.82 -17.28 -15.93
C ALA A 7 -3.81 -16.44 -15.09
N GLU A 8 -4.91 -15.99 -15.68
CA GLU A 8 -5.95 -15.22 -14.96
C GLU A 8 -6.67 -16.05 -13.89
N GLY A 9 -6.87 -17.35 -14.13
CA GLY A 9 -7.42 -18.27 -13.14
C GLY A 9 -6.52 -18.49 -11.91
N LEU A 10 -5.22 -18.23 -12.05
CA LEU A 10 -4.22 -18.37 -10.99
C LEU A 10 -4.26 -17.17 -10.02
N GLU A 11 -4.38 -15.95 -10.54
CA GLU A 11 -4.51 -14.72 -9.74
C GLU A 11 -5.78 -14.70 -8.88
N LEU A 12 -6.89 -15.23 -9.40
CA LEU A 12 -8.15 -15.26 -8.66
C LEU A 12 -8.09 -16.24 -7.47
N ARG A 13 -7.30 -17.31 -7.58
CA ARG A 13 -7.08 -18.30 -6.52
C ARG A 13 -6.09 -17.79 -5.46
N LEU A 14 -5.10 -16.99 -5.86
CA LEU A 14 -4.14 -16.32 -4.98
C LEU A 14 -4.81 -15.40 -3.95
N ARG A 15 -5.92 -14.74 -4.30
CA ARG A 15 -6.65 -13.83 -3.38
C ARG A 15 -7.43 -14.54 -2.26
N ARG A 16 -7.59 -15.86 -2.28
CA ARG A 16 -8.50 -16.60 -1.37
C ARG A 16 -7.83 -17.47 -0.32
N ALA A 17 -6.52 -17.64 -0.33
CA ALA A 17 -5.85 -18.62 0.52
C ALA A 17 -5.24 -17.98 1.78
N SER A 18 -5.72 -18.36 2.98
CA SER A 18 -5.14 -17.91 4.27
C SER A 18 -3.88 -18.69 4.66
N ASP A 19 -3.08 -18.09 5.54
CA ASP A 19 -1.65 -18.32 5.84
C ASP A 19 -1.12 -19.75 6.02
N LYS A 20 -1.96 -20.79 6.13
CA LYS A 20 -1.45 -22.19 6.06
C LYS A 20 -1.28 -22.71 4.63
N SER A 21 -1.67 -21.93 3.63
CA SER A 21 -1.67 -22.33 2.22
C SER A 21 -0.43 -21.91 1.43
N ALA A 22 0.38 -20.96 1.90
CA ALA A 22 1.44 -20.35 1.09
C ALA A 22 2.54 -21.35 0.69
N GLU A 23 2.95 -22.24 1.61
CA GLU A 23 3.99 -23.26 1.34
C GLU A 23 3.49 -24.33 0.35
N ASN A 24 2.24 -24.76 0.49
CA ASN A 24 1.63 -25.73 -0.42
C ASN A 24 1.37 -25.12 -1.80
N LEU A 25 0.91 -23.87 -1.82
CA LEU A 25 0.70 -23.10 -3.04
C LEU A 25 2.02 -22.85 -3.76
N ARG A 26 3.10 -22.55 -3.02
CA ARG A 26 4.45 -22.42 -3.58
C ARG A 26 4.93 -23.74 -4.22
N ARG A 27 4.77 -24.88 -3.53
CA ARG A 27 5.12 -26.21 -4.10
C ARG A 27 4.25 -26.63 -5.27
N GLU A 28 3.04 -26.10 -5.36
CA GLU A 28 2.13 -26.34 -6.49
C GLU A 28 2.53 -25.47 -7.69
N ILE A 29 2.82 -24.19 -7.46
CA ILE A 29 3.37 -23.26 -8.46
C ILE A 29 4.71 -23.76 -9.01
N GLU A 30 5.64 -24.18 -8.15
CA GLU A 30 6.94 -24.72 -8.58
C GLU A 30 6.78 -25.97 -9.46
N ARG A 31 5.79 -26.83 -9.17
CA ARG A 31 5.50 -28.02 -9.98
C ARG A 31 4.84 -27.66 -11.31
N GLU A 32 3.92 -26.70 -11.33
CA GLU A 32 3.27 -26.28 -12.58
C GLU A 32 4.23 -25.48 -13.48
N LEU A 33 5.13 -24.66 -12.90
CA LEU A 33 6.18 -23.98 -13.66
C LEU A 33 7.13 -24.98 -14.32
N ALA A 34 7.54 -26.02 -13.58
CA ALA A 34 8.37 -27.09 -14.13
C ALA A 34 7.68 -27.81 -15.30
N ALA A 35 6.38 -28.10 -15.18
CA ALA A 35 5.60 -28.72 -16.25
C ALA A 35 5.43 -27.81 -17.49
N VAL A 36 5.24 -26.50 -17.28
CA VAL A 36 5.16 -25.51 -18.37
C VAL A 36 6.50 -25.39 -19.09
N LEU A 37 7.61 -25.38 -18.35
CA LEU A 37 8.95 -25.34 -18.91
C LEU A 37 9.28 -26.62 -19.68
N GLU A 38 8.94 -27.81 -19.16
CA GLU A 38 9.10 -29.08 -19.87
C GLU A 38 8.22 -29.17 -21.13
N ALA A 39 6.98 -28.70 -21.07
CA ALA A 39 6.09 -28.65 -22.24
C ALA A 39 6.63 -27.72 -23.33
N ARG A 40 7.17 -26.55 -22.93
CA ARG A 40 7.81 -25.58 -23.83
C ARG A 40 9.11 -26.13 -24.44
N ASP A 41 9.88 -26.92 -23.69
CA ASP A 41 11.09 -27.59 -24.16
C ASP A 41 10.78 -28.77 -25.11
N SER A 42 9.63 -29.41 -24.93
CA SER A 42 9.10 -30.46 -25.82
C SER A 42 8.55 -29.90 -27.13
N GLU A 43 7.81 -28.79 -27.08
CA GLU A 43 7.36 -28.03 -28.27
C GLU A 43 8.54 -27.45 -29.07
N TRP A 44 9.63 -27.07 -28.39
CA TRP A 44 10.87 -26.64 -29.05
C TRP A 44 11.61 -27.78 -29.76
N ARG A 45 11.53 -29.02 -29.23
CA ARG A 45 12.13 -30.21 -29.87
C ARG A 45 11.33 -30.72 -31.08
N SER A 46 10.04 -30.37 -31.20
CA SER A 46 9.15 -30.91 -32.25
C SER A 46 9.03 -30.03 -33.51
N GLY A 47 9.66 -28.85 -33.54
CA GLY A 47 9.95 -28.12 -34.78
C GLY A 47 8.70 -27.66 -35.55
N LEU A 48 8.15 -26.51 -35.17
CA LEU A 48 7.34 -25.68 -36.07
C LEU A 48 7.80 -24.22 -35.88
N GLY A 49 8.66 -23.76 -36.78
CA GLY A 49 9.05 -22.36 -36.88
C GLY A 49 7.93 -21.51 -37.49
N ILE A 50 7.93 -20.22 -37.14
CA ILE A 50 7.25 -19.11 -37.82
C ILE A 50 7.90 -17.80 -37.34
N ASP A 51 7.97 -16.67 -38.07
CA ASP A 51 7.57 -16.31 -39.44
C ASP A 51 8.09 -14.89 -39.82
N GLU A 52 7.54 -14.40 -40.94
CA GLU A 52 7.67 -13.18 -41.73
C GLU A 52 7.94 -11.82 -41.05
N TYR A 53 7.83 -11.66 -39.73
CA TYR A 53 8.01 -10.36 -39.06
C TYR A 53 9.34 -10.14 -38.33
N GLY A 54 10.29 -11.08 -38.38
CA GLY A 54 11.73 -10.81 -38.28
C GLY A 54 12.24 -9.97 -37.09
N ASP A 55 11.81 -10.23 -35.85
CA ASP A 55 12.35 -9.57 -34.65
C ASP A 55 13.64 -10.25 -34.13
N PRO A 56 14.79 -9.54 -34.00
CA PRO A 56 16.06 -10.13 -33.61
C PRO A 56 16.22 -10.22 -32.08
N GLY A 57 15.52 -11.16 -31.43
CA GLY A 57 15.62 -11.38 -29.98
C GLY A 57 16.32 -12.66 -29.52
N SER A 58 16.55 -13.63 -30.42
CA SER A 58 17.04 -14.97 -30.07
C SER A 58 18.55 -15.05 -29.87
N ARG A 59 19.09 -14.28 -28.91
CA ARG A 59 20.44 -14.59 -28.37
C ARG A 59 20.32 -15.78 -27.43
N ARG A 60 20.95 -16.89 -27.81
CA ARG A 60 21.32 -17.98 -26.90
C ARG A 60 22.04 -17.36 -25.69
N LEU A 61 21.35 -17.23 -24.56
CA LEU A 61 21.95 -16.73 -23.32
C LEU A 61 23.04 -17.72 -22.90
N GLN A 62 24.28 -17.23 -22.73
CA GLN A 62 25.37 -18.03 -22.17
C GLN A 62 25.02 -18.40 -20.72
N PRO A 63 25.56 -19.50 -20.15
CA PRO A 63 25.21 -19.96 -18.80
C PRO A 63 25.30 -18.90 -17.68
N GLY A 64 26.15 -17.87 -17.80
CA GLY A 64 26.24 -16.75 -16.85
C GLY A 64 25.28 -15.58 -17.10
N GLN A 65 24.55 -15.58 -18.21
CA GLN A 65 23.54 -14.55 -18.51
C GLN A 65 22.16 -14.93 -17.94
N LEU A 66 21.87 -16.21 -17.73
CA LEU A 66 20.63 -16.66 -17.11
C LEU A 66 20.52 -16.20 -15.65
N ASP A 67 21.62 -16.28 -14.89
CA ASP A 67 21.71 -15.75 -13.51
C ASP A 67 21.52 -14.23 -13.46
N ALA A 68 21.97 -13.49 -14.48
CA ALA A 68 21.80 -12.05 -14.55
C ALA A 68 20.34 -11.66 -14.85
N TRP A 69 19.66 -12.42 -15.71
CA TRP A 69 18.24 -12.23 -16.00
C TRP A 69 17.35 -12.61 -14.82
N LEU A 70 17.62 -13.74 -14.14
CA LEU A 70 16.89 -14.14 -12.94
C LEU A 70 17.05 -13.14 -11.77
N ARG A 71 18.25 -12.57 -11.59
CA ARG A 71 18.48 -11.50 -10.60
C ARG A 71 17.74 -10.21 -10.94
N LEU A 72 17.65 -9.85 -12.23
CA LEU A 72 16.85 -8.70 -12.66
C LEU A 72 15.36 -8.91 -12.40
N ASP A 73 14.84 -10.12 -12.58
CA ASP A 73 13.45 -10.46 -12.27
C ASP A 73 13.18 -10.44 -10.75
N GLU A 74 14.11 -10.93 -9.92
CA GLU A 74 14.02 -10.88 -8.45
C GLU A 74 14.14 -9.46 -7.88
N ASP A 75 15.07 -8.65 -8.40
CA ASP A 75 15.25 -7.26 -8.01
C ASP A 75 14.02 -6.42 -8.42
N THR A 76 13.47 -6.64 -9.62
CA THR A 76 12.26 -5.96 -10.10
C THR A 76 11.02 -6.38 -9.29
N ALA A 77 10.87 -7.66 -8.97
CA ALA A 77 9.78 -8.15 -8.13
C ALA A 77 9.86 -7.60 -6.69
N THR A 78 11.08 -7.48 -6.15
CA THR A 78 11.32 -6.90 -4.81
C THR A 78 11.03 -5.40 -4.81
N GLN A 79 11.42 -4.67 -5.86
CA GLN A 79 11.09 -3.26 -6.03
C GLN A 79 9.58 -3.04 -6.14
N HIS A 80 8.89 -3.79 -6.99
CA HIS A 80 7.44 -3.70 -7.14
C HIS A 80 6.69 -4.07 -5.86
N ALA A 81 7.18 -5.05 -5.08
CA ALA A 81 6.60 -5.38 -3.79
C ALA A 81 6.76 -4.24 -2.77
N GLY A 82 7.92 -3.58 -2.74
CA GLY A 82 8.16 -2.41 -1.91
C GLY A 82 7.27 -1.22 -2.30
N GLU A 83 7.12 -0.95 -3.60
CA GLU A 83 6.23 0.08 -4.12
C GLU A 83 4.76 -0.21 -3.77
N ALA A 84 4.31 -1.46 -3.90
CA ALA A 84 2.95 -1.86 -3.55
C ALA A 84 2.67 -1.69 -2.04
N GLU A 85 3.64 -1.96 -1.18
CA GLU A 85 3.52 -1.75 0.26
C GLU A 85 3.44 -0.24 0.60
N ILE A 86 4.26 0.58 -0.03
CA ILE A 86 4.24 2.05 0.13
C ILE A 86 2.88 2.61 -0.31
N GLU A 87 2.40 2.19 -1.48
CA GLU A 87 1.09 2.61 -2.01
C GLU A 87 -0.05 2.19 -1.06
N ALA A 88 -0.01 0.97 -0.54
CA ALA A 88 -1.00 0.51 0.44
C ALA A 88 -0.99 1.36 1.73
N LYS A 89 0.20 1.72 2.24
CA LYS A 89 0.33 2.61 3.40
C LYS A 89 -0.19 4.02 3.09
N ASN A 90 0.15 4.57 1.92
CA ASN A 90 -0.31 5.89 1.49
C ASN A 90 -1.85 5.94 1.43
N ARG A 91 -2.48 4.92 0.84
CA ARG A 91 -3.93 4.80 0.79
C ARG A 91 -4.56 4.75 2.19
N ALA A 92 -3.99 3.93 3.09
CA ALA A 92 -4.49 3.85 4.47
C ALA A 92 -4.42 5.20 5.20
N TYR A 93 -3.35 5.98 4.97
CA TYR A 93 -3.23 7.31 5.52
C TYR A 93 -4.19 8.32 4.89
N GLU A 94 -4.43 8.24 3.59
CA GLU A 94 -5.41 9.08 2.91
C GLU A 94 -6.83 8.83 3.45
N GLU A 95 -7.24 7.57 3.55
CA GLU A 95 -8.54 7.18 4.10
C GLU A 95 -8.71 7.66 5.54
N ARG A 96 -7.69 7.46 6.39
CA ARG A 96 -7.65 7.98 7.75
C ARG A 96 -7.85 9.50 7.76
N ASN A 97 -7.12 10.23 6.92
CA ASN A 97 -7.14 11.69 6.92
C ASN A 97 -8.47 12.27 6.44
N ARG A 98 -9.21 11.59 5.56
CA ARG A 98 -10.59 11.97 5.22
C ARG A 98 -11.52 11.93 6.43
N VAL A 99 -11.40 10.91 7.29
CA VAL A 99 -12.18 10.83 8.54
C VAL A 99 -11.73 11.90 9.54
N VAL A 100 -10.42 12.15 9.64
CA VAL A 100 -9.90 13.21 10.51
C VAL A 100 -10.36 14.60 10.04
N ALA A 101 -10.41 14.85 8.73
CA ALA A 101 -10.93 16.09 8.16
C ALA A 101 -12.42 16.31 8.51
N LEU A 102 -13.22 15.25 8.46
CA LEU A 102 -14.62 15.29 8.93
C LEU A 102 -14.69 15.63 10.42
N LEU A 103 -13.86 15.01 11.27
CA LEU A 103 -13.82 15.33 12.71
C LEU A 103 -13.41 16.79 12.93
N ALA A 104 -12.45 17.31 12.17
CA ALA A 104 -12.01 18.70 12.26
C ALA A 104 -13.10 19.70 11.81
N ALA A 105 -14.05 19.27 10.98
CA ALA A 105 -15.24 20.06 10.64
C ALA A 105 -16.29 20.09 11.76
N LEU A 106 -16.34 19.04 12.60
CA LEU A 106 -17.33 18.88 13.67
C LEU A 106 -16.89 19.49 15.00
N PHE A 107 -15.58 19.61 15.22
CA PHE A 107 -15.00 20.08 16.48
C PHE A 107 -14.06 21.26 16.24
N PRO A 108 -13.88 22.14 17.25
CA PRO A 108 -12.90 23.21 17.15
C PRO A 108 -11.51 22.65 16.84
N SER A 109 -10.92 23.14 15.75
CA SER A 109 -9.65 22.63 15.25
C SER A 109 -8.75 23.73 14.69
N SER A 110 -7.47 23.44 14.49
CA SER A 110 -6.56 24.24 13.67
C SER A 110 -5.48 23.37 13.03
N LEU A 111 -4.88 23.87 11.95
CA LEU A 111 -3.68 23.29 11.34
C LEU A 111 -2.46 24.06 11.82
N GLU A 112 -1.50 23.34 12.36
CA GLU A 112 -0.25 23.89 12.86
C GLU A 112 0.94 23.14 12.22
N ARG A 113 2.14 23.67 12.42
CA ARG A 113 3.38 23.02 11.99
C ARG A 113 4.07 22.40 13.19
N ASP A 114 4.51 21.16 13.06
CA ASP A 114 5.42 20.57 14.02
C ASP A 114 6.83 21.11 13.77
N PRO A 115 7.43 21.87 14.71
CA PRO A 115 8.79 22.37 14.54
C PRO A 115 9.86 21.27 14.64
N ALA A 116 9.51 20.08 15.15
CA ALA A 116 10.43 18.95 15.25
C ALA A 116 10.55 18.15 13.94
N GLU A 117 9.58 18.28 13.04
CA GLU A 117 9.54 17.55 11.78
C GLU A 117 10.12 18.37 10.62
N PRO A 118 10.87 17.76 9.69
CA PRO A 118 11.33 18.40 8.46
C PRO A 118 10.16 19.02 7.65
N LEU A 119 10.39 20.17 7.03
CA LEU A 119 9.32 20.95 6.37
C LEU A 119 8.61 20.21 5.23
N ASP A 120 9.24 19.19 4.66
CA ASP A 120 8.86 18.38 3.50
C ASP A 120 8.19 17.04 3.87
N GLU A 121 8.31 16.58 5.12
CA GLU A 121 7.83 15.28 5.54
C GLU A 121 6.88 15.41 6.74
N TRP A 122 5.59 15.10 6.54
CA TRP A 122 4.57 14.97 7.61
C TRP A 122 4.46 16.16 8.60
N SER A 123 5.03 17.32 8.28
CA SER A 123 5.15 18.47 9.21
C SER A 123 3.85 19.20 9.53
N TRP A 124 2.76 18.90 8.81
CA TRP A 124 1.45 19.46 9.13
C TRP A 124 0.75 18.62 10.19
N VAL A 125 0.25 19.30 11.23
CA VAL A 125 -0.50 18.67 12.30
C VAL A 125 -1.87 19.32 12.37
N VAL A 126 -2.92 18.49 12.36
CA VAL A 126 -4.26 18.94 12.73
C VAL A 126 -4.47 18.71 14.22
N LEU A 127 -4.77 19.79 14.95
CA LEU A 127 -5.13 19.76 16.36
C LEU A 127 -6.65 19.90 16.48
N ILE A 128 -7.30 18.96 17.16
CA ILE A 128 -8.77 18.93 17.33
C ILE A 128 -9.09 18.88 18.82
N GLU A 129 -9.94 19.78 19.30
CA GLU A 129 -10.45 19.77 20.68
C GLU A 129 -11.72 18.96 20.78
N LEU A 130 -11.58 17.73 21.29
CA LEU A 130 -12.74 16.91 21.62
C LEU A 130 -13.27 17.26 23.02
N PRO A 131 -14.52 16.90 23.35
CA PRO A 131 -15.05 17.03 24.72
C PRO A 131 -14.24 16.29 25.80
N ALA A 132 -13.36 15.35 25.42
CA ALA A 132 -12.47 14.64 26.34
C ALA A 132 -11.03 15.19 26.37
N GLY A 133 -10.73 16.22 25.58
CA GLY A 133 -9.40 16.83 25.46
C GLY A 133 -8.88 16.82 24.02
N GLN A 134 -7.69 17.41 23.84
CA GLN A 134 -7.07 17.56 22.54
C GLN A 134 -6.64 16.22 21.93
N VAL A 135 -6.70 16.11 20.61
CA VAL A 135 -6.10 15.03 19.84
C VAL A 135 -5.39 15.62 18.62
N SER A 136 -4.36 14.92 18.13
CA SER A 136 -3.54 15.40 17.02
C SER A 136 -3.23 14.29 16.00
N TRP A 137 -3.09 14.66 14.72
CA TRP A 137 -2.53 13.77 13.69
C TRP A 137 -1.64 14.56 12.74
N HIS A 138 -0.47 14.02 12.46
CA HIS A 138 0.40 14.46 11.37
C HIS A 138 -0.15 14.03 10.01
N PHE A 139 0.03 14.86 8.99
CA PHE A 139 -0.32 14.56 7.60
C PHE A 139 0.63 15.25 6.62
N ASN A 140 0.70 14.74 5.39
CA ASN A 140 1.52 15.31 4.33
C ASN A 140 0.87 16.60 3.76
N ALA A 141 1.69 17.54 3.30
CA ALA A 141 1.24 18.77 2.66
C ALA A 141 0.32 18.53 1.44
N ASP A 142 0.46 17.42 0.71
CA ASP A 142 -0.40 17.05 -0.42
C ASP A 142 -1.88 16.88 -0.04
N LEU A 143 -2.15 16.63 1.25
CA LEU A 143 -3.50 16.48 1.79
C LEU A 143 -4.06 17.77 2.38
N LEU A 144 -3.33 18.90 2.31
CA LEU A 144 -3.84 20.22 2.71
C LEU A 144 -5.23 20.56 2.12
N PRO A 145 -5.54 20.24 0.85
CA PRO A 145 -6.87 20.51 0.29
C PRO A 145 -8.02 19.82 1.04
N LEU A 146 -7.77 18.68 1.72
CA LEU A 146 -8.80 18.02 2.55
C LEU A 146 -9.18 18.83 3.79
N PHE A 147 -8.33 19.78 4.19
CA PHE A 147 -8.46 20.58 5.42
C PHE A 147 -8.63 22.08 5.13
N ASP A 148 -9.00 22.48 3.90
CA ASP A 148 -9.13 23.91 3.55
C ASP A 148 -10.18 24.67 4.38
N HIS A 149 -11.13 23.95 4.99
CA HIS A 149 -12.10 24.52 5.93
C HIS A 149 -11.54 24.77 7.34
N VAL A 150 -10.34 24.26 7.65
CA VAL A 150 -9.73 24.36 8.98
C VAL A 150 -8.78 25.56 9.03
N PRO A 151 -8.90 26.46 10.02
CA PRO A 151 -7.99 27.59 10.18
C PRO A 151 -6.53 27.14 10.33
N ARG A 152 -5.62 27.78 9.60
CA ARG A 152 -4.18 27.54 9.68
C ARG A 152 -3.53 28.55 10.62
N HIS A 153 -2.53 28.11 11.39
CA HIS A 153 -1.76 28.98 12.29
C HIS A 153 -2.64 29.76 13.27
N ALA A 154 -3.66 29.08 13.81
CA ALA A 154 -4.60 29.70 14.75
C ALA A 154 -4.01 29.81 16.17
N GLY A 155 -2.77 29.32 16.37
CA GLY A 155 -2.05 29.43 17.62
C GLY A 155 -2.46 28.36 18.65
N ARG A 156 -3.08 27.27 18.22
CA ARG A 156 -3.25 26.11 19.12
C ARG A 156 -1.89 25.45 19.32
N ASN A 157 -1.61 25.05 20.55
CA ASN A 157 -0.40 24.33 20.88
C ASN A 157 -0.75 22.89 21.23
N TRP A 158 0.15 21.96 20.90
CA TRP A 158 0.04 20.58 21.33
C TRP A 158 0.11 20.50 22.86
N ASP A 159 -0.82 19.78 23.48
CA ASP A 159 -0.94 19.69 24.94
C ASP A 159 -0.03 18.62 25.58
N GLY A 160 0.87 18.00 24.81
CA GLY A 160 1.83 17.01 25.31
C GLY A 160 1.29 15.58 25.42
N HIS A 161 0.13 15.27 24.83
CA HIS A 161 -0.48 13.95 24.95
C HIS A 161 0.29 12.82 24.26
N THR A 162 0.36 11.65 24.88
CA THR A 162 0.82 10.43 24.20
C THR A 162 -0.21 9.88 23.22
N THR A 163 0.20 8.96 22.37
CA THR A 163 -0.69 8.22 21.46
C THR A 163 -1.80 7.49 22.22
N GLU A 164 -1.49 6.87 23.35
CA GLU A 164 -2.44 6.15 24.20
C GLU A 164 -3.47 7.13 24.79
N GLN A 165 -3.02 8.28 25.30
CA GLN A 165 -3.90 9.31 25.84
C GLN A 165 -4.84 9.86 24.77
N LYS A 166 -4.33 10.11 23.55
CA LYS A 166 -5.14 10.51 22.40
C LYS A 166 -6.26 9.50 22.12
N TYR A 167 -5.96 8.22 22.02
CA TYR A 167 -7.00 7.22 21.70
C TYR A 167 -7.97 6.98 22.85
N GLU A 168 -7.52 7.12 24.10
CA GLU A 168 -8.41 7.12 25.27
C GLU A 168 -9.39 8.30 25.22
N ARG A 169 -8.95 9.50 24.82
CA ARG A 169 -9.81 10.68 24.63
C ARG A 169 -10.83 10.47 23.50
N VAL A 170 -10.44 9.83 22.40
CA VAL A 170 -11.37 9.43 21.33
C VAL A 170 -12.45 8.50 21.88
N ARG A 171 -12.06 7.45 22.60
CA ARG A 171 -12.99 6.49 23.22
C ARG A 171 -13.96 7.18 24.18
N GLN A 172 -13.46 8.05 25.06
CA GLN A 172 -14.29 8.81 26.00
C GLN A 172 -15.25 9.75 25.27
N THR A 173 -14.82 10.37 24.18
CA THR A 173 -15.68 11.24 23.35
C THR A 173 -16.82 10.45 22.72
N ILE A 174 -16.54 9.26 22.18
CA ILE A 174 -17.58 8.36 21.66
C ILE A 174 -18.60 8.03 22.76
N GLU A 175 -18.16 7.67 23.95
CA GLU A 175 -19.05 7.37 25.08
C GLU A 175 -19.88 8.57 25.52
N LYS A 176 -19.32 9.79 25.49
CA LYS A 176 -20.09 11.03 25.76
C LYS A 176 -21.16 11.26 24.70
N LEU A 177 -20.81 11.17 23.41
CA LEU A 177 -21.74 11.38 22.29
C LEU A 177 -22.86 10.34 22.24
N ARG A 178 -22.64 9.11 22.73
CA ARG A 178 -23.68 8.09 22.87
C ARG A 178 -24.73 8.43 23.93
N ARG A 179 -24.36 9.20 24.95
CA ARG A 179 -25.22 9.53 26.10
C ARG A 179 -26.00 10.83 25.90
N THR A 180 -25.60 11.67 24.96
CA THR A 180 -26.32 12.89 24.59
C THR A 180 -27.43 12.53 23.59
N PRO A 181 -28.72 12.71 23.92
CA PRO A 181 -29.80 12.55 22.95
C PRO A 181 -29.57 13.53 21.79
N ARG A 182 -29.68 13.05 20.55
CA ARG A 182 -29.59 13.89 19.34
C ARG A 182 -30.92 14.57 19.06
#